data_AF-A0A239ESJ3-F1
#
_entry.id   AF-A0A239ESJ3-F1
#
_cell.length_a   1.000
_cell.length_b   1.000
_cell.length_c   1.000
_cell.angle_alpha   90.00
_cell.angle_beta   90.00
_cell.angle_gamma   90.00
#
_symmetry.space_group_name_H-M   'P 1'
#
loop_
_entity.id
_entity.type
_entity.pdbx_description
1 polymer ?
#
loop_
_entity_poly.entity_id
_entity_poly.type
_entity_poly.pdbx_seq_one_letter_code
_entity_poly.pdbx_strand_id
1 'polypeptide(L)'
;MNRILYNFKTFPKLFLAMYIFIYCFPFPINYMPYGYQLLGKQINNFKAKLNIWTAEYLLGYKPVSYQEMNGSGDTTLDYVALLSYSLVAVIIVLVIRLVFRKYDFIHKVYPAALVYARYFIGITLVSYGVIKFLHGQFPSPSLMALETTYGESSPMGLAWRFFGYSSLYKGFMGVSEILAGMLLLFRRTVLLGALLSIAVCTNIFIVNLSFDVPVKLFSGHLLMFSILIALPYFKSLISFFILHQPTQIRSISYPLVSKWDKIAYYGAKTILVALIPLSLAYGHVASQSFRTYLNEWEGVYEVTHFEIEGKENLSATAHWEKVIIQGQTIMTINRAKTKNYYTIEQIWNEGEINFVSSSEQEDPYQLFVTELEDGTYSLTTTIGNNQYQVSAKRKIKADYLLMNRGFRFVNELPFNR
;
A
#
# COMPACT_ATOMS: atom_id res chain seq x y z
N MET A 1 -8.10 -5.21 47.93
CA MET A 1 -8.73 -4.28 46.97
C MET A 1 -7.73 -3.53 46.08
N ASN A 2 -6.68 -2.88 46.62
CA ASN A 2 -5.72 -2.07 45.84
C ASN A 2 -4.91 -2.81 44.76
N ARG A 3 -4.57 -4.09 44.97
CA ARG A 3 -3.73 -4.87 44.03
C ARG A 3 -4.48 -5.31 42.78
N ILE A 4 -5.77 -5.65 42.89
CA ILE A 4 -6.62 -6.06 41.76
C ILE A 4 -6.91 -4.85 40.85
N LEU A 5 -7.29 -3.72 41.44
CA LEU A 5 -7.50 -2.46 40.72
C LEU A 5 -6.22 -1.95 40.03
N TYR A 6 -5.05 -2.09 40.68
CA TYR A 6 -3.76 -1.76 40.06
C TYR A 6 -3.41 -2.69 38.90
N ASN A 7 -3.67 -3.99 39.07
CA ASN A 7 -3.44 -4.99 38.04
C ASN A 7 -4.24 -4.68 36.78
N PHE A 8 -5.50 -4.29 36.94
CA PHE A 8 -6.36 -3.89 35.84
C PHE A 8 -5.83 -2.64 35.10
N LYS A 9 -5.30 -1.65 35.82
CA LYS A 9 -4.80 -0.39 35.22
C LYS A 9 -3.46 -0.53 34.48
N THR A 10 -2.60 -1.47 34.86
CA THR A 10 -1.26 -1.63 34.26
C THR A 10 -1.19 -2.70 33.17
N PHE A 11 -2.15 -3.63 33.13
CA PHE A 11 -2.18 -4.70 32.13
C PHE A 11 -2.19 -4.17 30.69
N PRO A 12 -3.04 -3.20 30.29
CA PRO A 12 -3.08 -2.72 28.91
C PRO A 12 -1.75 -2.09 28.47
N LYS A 13 -1.07 -1.36 29.36
CA LYS A 13 0.23 -0.74 29.06
C LYS A 13 1.33 -1.78 28.85
N LEU A 14 1.35 -2.83 29.69
CA LEU A 14 2.29 -3.93 29.54
C LEU A 14 2.01 -4.74 28.27
N PHE A 15 0.74 -5.02 27.98
CA PHE A 15 0.32 -5.70 26.76
C PHE A 15 0.78 -4.92 25.52
N LEU A 16 0.47 -3.62 25.44
CA LEU A 16 0.90 -2.77 24.34
C LEU A 16 2.42 -2.72 24.21
N ALA A 17 3.15 -2.65 25.33
CA ALA A 17 4.60 -2.62 25.30
C ALA A 17 5.20 -3.92 24.73
N MET A 18 4.68 -5.08 25.13
CA MET A 18 5.13 -6.38 24.62
C MET A 18 4.70 -6.58 23.18
N TYR A 19 3.48 -6.18 22.81
CA TYR A 19 3.00 -6.24 21.44
C TYR A 19 3.88 -5.41 20.49
N ILE A 20 4.15 -4.15 20.84
CA ILE A 20 5.06 -3.27 20.10
C ILE A 20 6.43 -3.93 19.93
N PHE A 21 6.97 -4.50 21.01
CA PHE A 21 8.27 -5.15 20.96
C PHE A 21 8.26 -6.34 19.98
N ILE A 22 7.33 -7.28 20.11
CA ILE A 22 7.23 -8.47 19.25
C ILE A 22 6.99 -8.09 17.79
N TYR A 23 6.13 -7.10 17.55
CA TYR A 23 5.79 -6.66 16.21
C TYR A 23 7.02 -6.07 15.49
N CYS A 24 7.68 -5.09 16.12
CA CYS A 24 8.79 -4.36 15.52
C CYS A 24 10.12 -5.15 15.53
N PHE A 25 10.32 -6.06 16.49
CA PHE A 25 11.53 -6.88 16.57
C PHE A 25 11.59 -7.81 15.33
N PRO A 26 12.75 -7.88 14.64
CA PRO A 26 14.11 -7.59 15.12
C PRO A 26 14.67 -6.20 14.80
N PHE A 27 13.87 -5.16 14.54
CA PHE A 27 14.38 -3.79 14.42
C PHE A 27 15.23 -3.40 15.66
N PRO A 28 16.35 -2.67 15.51
CA PRO A 28 16.96 -2.16 14.27
C PRO A 28 17.94 -3.14 13.61
N ILE A 29 18.09 -4.38 14.10
CA ILE A 29 19.12 -5.33 13.67
C ILE A 29 19.04 -5.60 12.17
N ASN A 30 17.82 -5.71 11.61
CA ASN A 30 17.63 -5.91 10.16
C ASN A 30 18.19 -4.80 9.27
N TYR A 31 18.39 -3.60 9.83
CA TYR A 31 18.91 -2.44 9.11
C TYR A 31 20.42 -2.26 9.29
N MET A 32 21.05 -3.07 10.13
CA MET A 32 22.50 -3.04 10.32
C MET A 32 23.20 -3.89 9.25
N PRO A 33 24.42 -3.52 8.82
CA PRO A 33 25.22 -4.35 7.93
C PRO A 33 25.34 -5.78 8.48
N TYR A 34 25.02 -6.78 7.65
CA TYR A 34 24.98 -8.22 8.02
C TYR A 34 23.99 -8.61 9.12
N GLY A 35 23.29 -7.67 9.77
CA GLY A 35 22.40 -7.96 10.89
C GLY A 35 21.21 -8.84 10.51
N TYR A 36 20.68 -8.67 9.29
CA TYR A 36 19.66 -9.57 8.75
C TYR A 36 20.16 -11.01 8.63
N GLN A 37 21.37 -11.22 8.13
CA GLN A 37 21.94 -12.56 7.93
C GLN A 37 22.28 -13.24 9.25
N LEU A 38 22.80 -12.49 10.22
CA LEU A 38 23.25 -13.00 11.52
C LEU A 38 22.08 -13.38 12.45
N LEU A 39 21.07 -12.51 12.55
CA LEU A 39 19.98 -12.67 13.53
C LEU A 39 18.59 -12.47 12.91
N GLY A 40 18.46 -11.49 12.01
CA GLY A 40 17.16 -11.11 11.44
C GLY A 40 16.39 -12.26 10.79
N LYS A 41 17.06 -13.02 9.94
CA LYS A 41 16.52 -14.18 9.23
C LYS A 41 16.04 -15.26 10.21
N GLN A 42 16.83 -15.56 11.24
CA GLN A 42 16.47 -16.58 12.24
C GLN A 42 15.22 -16.17 13.03
N ILE A 43 15.14 -14.89 13.40
CA ILE A 43 13.99 -14.33 14.14
C ILE A 43 12.73 -14.31 13.26
N ASN A 44 12.86 -13.89 12.00
CA ASN A 44 11.75 -13.90 11.05
C ASN A 44 11.26 -15.32 10.78
N ASN A 45 12.16 -16.29 10.62
CA ASN A 45 11.82 -17.70 10.47
C ASN A 45 11.09 -18.25 11.71
N PHE A 46 11.52 -17.85 12.91
CA PHE A 46 10.83 -18.21 14.14
C PHE A 46 9.41 -17.63 14.18
N LYS A 47 9.25 -16.35 13.83
CA LYS A 47 7.93 -15.68 13.72
C LYS A 47 7.05 -16.38 12.68
N ALA A 48 7.58 -16.73 11.51
CA ALA A 48 6.86 -17.46 10.49
C ALA A 48 6.38 -18.84 10.99
N LYS A 49 7.25 -19.60 11.66
CA LYS A 49 6.89 -20.90 12.28
C LYS A 49 5.81 -20.74 13.35
N LEU A 50 5.90 -19.71 14.19
CA LEU A 50 4.88 -19.39 15.19
C LEU A 50 3.53 -19.09 14.54
N ASN A 51 3.52 -18.31 13.45
CA ASN A 51 2.30 -17.96 12.73
C ASN A 51 1.67 -19.18 12.05
N ILE A 52 2.48 -20.05 11.43
CA ILE A 52 2.02 -21.32 10.85
C ILE A 52 1.44 -22.21 11.95
N TRP A 53 2.14 -22.35 13.08
CA TRP A 53 1.65 -23.13 14.22
C TRP A 53 0.30 -22.59 14.73
N THR A 54 0.17 -21.27 14.86
CA THR A 54 -1.09 -20.63 15.28
C THR A 54 -2.20 -20.88 14.27
N ALA A 55 -1.91 -20.80 12.96
CA ALA A 55 -2.87 -21.12 11.92
C ALA A 55 -3.36 -22.56 12.02
N GLU A 56 -2.44 -23.52 12.09
CA GLU A 56 -2.76 -24.95 12.06
C GLU A 56 -3.46 -25.43 13.32
N TYR A 57 -2.92 -25.09 14.50
CA TYR A 57 -3.35 -25.69 15.76
C TYR A 57 -4.39 -24.88 16.51
N LEU A 58 -4.41 -23.55 16.36
CA LEU A 58 -5.41 -22.71 17.03
C LEU A 58 -6.58 -22.35 16.12
N LEU A 59 -6.35 -22.18 14.81
CA LEU A 59 -7.39 -21.80 13.86
C LEU A 59 -7.87 -22.96 12.97
N GLY A 60 -7.20 -24.12 12.99
CA GLY A 60 -7.56 -25.26 12.14
C GLY A 60 -7.30 -25.03 10.65
N TYR A 61 -6.50 -24.03 10.30
CA TYR A 61 -6.21 -23.63 8.92
C TYR A 61 -4.82 -24.12 8.50
N LYS A 62 -4.72 -24.87 7.40
CA LYS A 62 -3.42 -25.26 6.82
C LYS A 62 -2.98 -24.20 5.80
N PRO A 63 -2.01 -23.33 6.13
CA PRO A 63 -1.57 -22.29 5.20
C PRO A 63 -0.88 -22.92 3.98
N VAL A 64 -1.27 -22.47 2.78
CA VAL A 64 -0.87 -23.09 1.51
C VAL A 64 0.61 -22.88 1.18
N SER A 65 1.24 -21.78 1.63
CA SER A 65 2.71 -21.62 1.65
C SER A 65 3.12 -20.29 2.30
N TYR A 66 4.20 -20.28 3.07
CA TYR A 66 4.91 -19.03 3.39
C TYR A 66 5.84 -18.69 2.21
N GLN A 67 5.62 -17.53 1.58
CA GLN A 67 6.51 -17.02 0.53
C GLN A 67 7.25 -15.79 1.06
N GLU A 68 8.57 -15.91 1.21
CA GLU A 68 9.40 -14.76 1.56
C GLU A 68 9.37 -13.76 0.38
N MET A 69 9.00 -12.51 0.69
CA MET A 69 9.10 -11.35 -0.23
C MET A 69 8.22 -11.42 -1.50
N ASN A 70 6.93 -11.71 -1.35
CA ASN A 70 5.97 -11.72 -2.46
C ASN A 70 5.33 -10.33 -2.77
N GLY A 71 5.75 -9.29 -2.05
CA GLY A 71 5.28 -7.92 -2.22
C GLY A 71 3.95 -7.58 -1.51
N SER A 72 3.29 -8.56 -0.89
CA SER A 72 2.13 -8.35 -0.03
C SER A 72 2.52 -8.34 1.45
N GLY A 73 1.89 -7.47 2.24
CA GLY A 73 1.89 -7.46 3.70
C GLY A 73 0.51 -7.68 4.30
N ASP A 74 -0.44 -8.16 3.49
CA ASP A 74 -1.82 -8.47 3.87
C ASP A 74 -2.16 -9.95 3.52
N THR A 75 -1.20 -10.86 3.65
CA THR A 75 -1.43 -12.29 3.40
C THR A 75 -2.24 -12.93 4.53
N THR A 76 -2.79 -14.13 4.31
CA THR A 76 -3.47 -14.85 5.40
C THR A 76 -2.56 -15.02 6.62
N LEU A 77 -1.28 -15.33 6.40
CA LEU A 77 -0.30 -15.48 7.48
C LEU A 77 -0.02 -14.17 8.22
N ASP A 78 -0.08 -13.00 7.55
CA ASP A 78 0.08 -11.70 8.21
C ASP A 78 -1.09 -11.39 9.15
N TYR A 79 -2.33 -11.76 8.79
CA TYR A 79 -3.47 -11.64 9.69
C TYR A 79 -3.35 -12.60 10.88
N VAL A 80 -2.91 -13.85 10.64
CA VAL A 80 -2.62 -14.80 11.72
C VAL A 80 -1.50 -14.30 12.64
N ALA A 81 -0.53 -13.56 12.09
CA ALA A 81 0.56 -12.97 12.86
C ALA A 81 0.04 -12.00 13.93
N LEU A 82 -1.03 -11.23 13.66
CA LEU A 82 -1.63 -10.33 14.65
C LEU A 82 -2.13 -11.08 15.88
N LEU A 83 -2.81 -12.21 15.65
CA LEU A 83 -3.28 -13.07 16.73
C LEU A 83 -2.09 -13.70 17.46
N SER A 84 -1.14 -14.27 16.71
CA SER A 84 0.06 -14.92 17.25
C SER A 84 0.84 -13.97 18.17
N TYR A 85 1.12 -12.76 17.71
CA TYR A 85 1.86 -11.76 18.48
C TYR A 85 1.07 -11.24 19.69
N SER A 86 -0.26 -11.12 19.57
CA SER A 86 -1.13 -10.75 20.69
C SER A 86 -1.14 -11.82 21.78
N LEU A 87 -1.23 -13.10 21.41
CA LEU A 87 -1.20 -14.22 22.35
C LEU A 87 0.15 -14.30 23.06
N VAL A 88 1.26 -14.18 22.32
CA VAL A 88 2.60 -14.14 22.93
C VAL A 88 2.75 -12.93 23.85
N ALA A 89 2.24 -11.76 23.48
CA ALA A 89 2.25 -10.58 24.34
C ALA A 89 1.49 -10.84 25.65
N VAL A 90 0.30 -11.45 25.60
CA VAL A 90 -0.47 -11.82 26.79
C VAL A 90 0.32 -12.79 27.68
N ILE A 91 0.89 -13.85 27.11
CA ILE A 91 1.70 -14.83 27.84
C ILE A 91 2.88 -14.16 28.54
N ILE A 92 3.62 -13.30 27.84
CA ILE A 92 4.76 -12.57 28.42
C ILE A 92 4.29 -11.67 29.57
N VAL A 93 3.16 -10.97 29.42
CA VAL A 93 2.61 -10.13 30.50
C VAL A 93 2.23 -10.95 31.73
N LEU A 94 1.65 -12.14 31.53
CA LEU A 94 1.34 -13.07 32.62
C LEU A 94 2.61 -13.53 33.33
N VAL A 95 3.64 -13.94 32.59
CA VAL A 95 4.94 -14.36 33.15
C VAL A 95 5.61 -13.21 33.91
N ILE A 96 5.67 -12.01 33.33
CA ILE A 96 6.24 -10.82 33.98
C ILE A 96 5.54 -10.56 35.31
N ARG A 97 4.21 -10.72 35.38
CA ARG A 97 3.45 -10.51 36.62
C ARG A 97 3.69 -11.58 37.68
N LEU A 98 3.94 -12.82 37.26
CA LEU A 98 4.27 -13.91 38.18
C LEU A 98 5.67 -13.70 38.79
N VAL A 99 6.63 -13.30 37.96
CA VAL A 99 8.06 -13.22 38.32
C VAL A 99 8.45 -11.86 38.92
N PHE A 100 8.11 -10.76 38.25
CA PHE A 100 8.54 -9.41 38.63
C PHE A 100 7.45 -8.70 39.45
N ARG A 101 7.63 -8.72 40.77
CA ARG A 101 6.72 -8.04 41.73
C ARG A 101 7.07 -6.55 41.97
N LYS A 102 8.20 -6.07 41.47
CA LYS A 102 8.68 -4.70 41.72
C LYS A 102 7.96 -3.69 40.82
N TYR A 103 7.25 -2.76 41.46
CA TYR A 103 6.41 -1.73 40.85
C TYR A 103 7.16 -0.82 39.86
N ASP A 104 8.41 -0.46 40.16
CA ASP A 104 9.14 0.54 39.36
C ASP A 104 9.55 0.08 37.96
N PHE A 105 9.77 -1.22 37.76
CA PHE A 105 10.13 -1.76 36.44
C PHE A 105 8.98 -1.59 35.45
N ILE A 106 7.75 -1.91 35.88
CA ILE A 106 6.54 -1.87 35.07
C ILE A 106 6.25 -0.45 34.54
N HIS A 107 6.54 0.58 35.34
CA HIS A 107 6.35 1.97 34.95
C HIS A 107 7.36 2.47 33.89
N LYS A 108 8.49 1.77 33.71
CA LYS A 108 9.53 2.11 32.71
C LYS A 108 9.34 1.38 31.38
N VAL A 109 8.72 0.20 31.39
CA VAL A 109 8.57 -0.68 30.21
C VAL A 109 7.73 -0.01 29.10
N TYR A 110 6.57 0.55 29.43
CA TYR A 110 5.71 1.16 28.41
C TYR A 110 6.33 2.43 27.77
N PRO A 111 6.87 3.40 28.53
CA PRO A 111 7.62 4.51 27.94
C PRO A 111 8.80 4.05 27.07
N ALA A 112 9.53 3.01 27.47
CA ALA A 112 10.62 2.46 26.67
C ALA A 112 10.12 1.84 25.35
N ALA A 113 8.99 1.13 25.38
CA ALA A 113 8.36 0.60 24.17
C ALA A 113 7.89 1.72 23.21
N LEU A 114 7.37 2.83 23.74
CA LEU A 114 7.04 4.00 22.90
C LEU A 114 8.28 4.63 22.27
N VAL A 115 9.41 4.68 22.99
CA VAL A 115 10.69 5.14 22.42
C VAL A 115 11.16 4.19 21.32
N TYR A 116 11.02 2.88 21.51
CA TYR A 116 11.36 1.86 20.50
C TYR A 116 10.47 1.99 19.25
N ALA A 117 9.14 2.07 19.42
CA ALA A 117 8.18 2.33 18.34
C ALA A 117 8.49 3.63 17.60
N ARG A 118 8.88 4.69 18.33
CA ARG A 118 9.26 5.98 17.75
C ARG A 118 10.43 5.86 16.78
N TYR A 119 11.49 5.13 17.16
CA TYR A 119 12.62 4.90 16.25
C TYR A 119 12.23 4.00 15.09
N PHE A 120 11.41 2.97 15.33
CA PHE A 120 10.89 2.09 14.28
C PHE A 120 10.11 2.87 13.22
N ILE A 121 9.10 3.65 13.62
CA ILE A 121 8.32 4.49 12.70
C ILE A 121 9.21 5.54 12.06
N GLY A 122 10.05 6.23 12.84
CA GLY A 122 10.90 7.30 12.33
C GLY A 122 11.80 6.82 11.19
N ILE A 123 12.50 5.70 11.38
CA ILE A 123 13.36 5.11 10.35
C ILE A 123 12.53 4.55 9.18
N THR A 124 11.38 3.92 9.46
CA THR A 124 10.49 3.40 8.41
C THR A 124 10.00 4.52 7.50
N LEU A 125 9.46 5.61 8.05
CA LEU A 125 8.96 6.74 7.26
C LEU A 125 10.07 7.45 6.49
N VAL A 126 11.27 7.60 7.07
CA VAL A 126 12.42 8.14 6.33
C VAL A 126 12.78 7.21 5.17
N SER A 127 12.82 5.89 5.39
CA SER A 127 13.13 4.92 4.33
C SER A 127 12.10 4.96 3.19
N TYR A 128 10.81 4.87 3.50
CA TYR A 128 9.74 4.92 2.49
C TYR A 128 9.72 6.27 1.78
N GLY A 129 9.88 7.37 2.53
CA GLY A 129 9.90 8.71 1.98
C GLY A 129 11.07 8.95 1.04
N VAL A 130 12.27 8.44 1.35
CA VAL A 130 13.44 8.48 0.45
C VAL A 130 13.16 7.69 -0.83
N ILE A 131 12.60 6.47 -0.72
CA ILE A 131 12.26 5.65 -1.89
C ILE A 131 11.21 6.37 -2.76
N LYS A 132 10.20 7.03 -2.17
CA LYS A 132 9.21 7.83 -2.92
C LYS A 132 9.84 9.04 -3.59
N PHE A 133 10.68 9.76 -2.88
CA PHE A 133 11.36 10.95 -3.37
C PHE A 133 12.30 10.64 -4.53
N LEU A 134 13.00 9.50 -4.48
CA LEU A 134 13.91 9.02 -5.52
C LEU A 134 13.22 8.16 -6.60
N HIS A 135 11.90 8.33 -6.80
CA HIS A 135 11.12 7.66 -7.86
C HIS A 135 11.07 6.12 -7.79
N GLY A 136 11.35 5.52 -6.63
CA GLY A 136 11.43 4.07 -6.47
C GLY A 136 10.11 3.36 -6.23
N GLN A 137 9.12 3.99 -5.58
CA GLN A 137 7.86 3.32 -5.20
C GLN A 137 6.73 3.52 -6.22
N PHE A 138 6.65 4.70 -6.82
CA PHE A 138 5.68 5.06 -7.87
C PHE A 138 6.46 5.47 -9.13
N PRO A 139 6.91 4.49 -9.94
CA PRO A 139 7.56 4.80 -11.21
C PRO A 139 6.59 5.52 -12.14
N SER A 140 7.13 6.27 -13.09
CA SER A 140 6.31 6.87 -14.16
C SER A 140 5.55 5.76 -14.92
N PRO A 141 4.34 6.05 -15.44
CA PRO A 141 3.58 5.07 -16.21
C PRO A 141 4.42 4.48 -17.35
N SER A 142 4.44 3.15 -17.43
CA SER A 142 5.12 2.41 -18.49
C SER A 142 4.36 2.56 -19.82
N LEU A 143 4.98 2.25 -20.97
CA LEU A 143 4.30 2.33 -22.27
C LEU A 143 3.07 1.41 -22.30
N MET A 144 3.19 0.21 -21.72
CA MET A 144 2.07 -0.70 -21.53
C MET A 144 0.96 -0.09 -20.67
N ALA A 145 1.32 0.61 -19.59
CA ALA A 145 0.37 1.25 -18.70
C ALA A 145 -0.38 2.42 -19.36
N LEU A 146 0.21 3.08 -20.36
CA LEU A 146 -0.41 4.16 -21.12
C LEU A 146 -1.43 3.64 -22.15
N GLU A 147 -1.21 2.45 -22.71
CA GLU A 147 -2.14 1.79 -23.63
C GLU A 147 -3.26 1.02 -22.91
N THR A 148 -3.06 0.70 -21.62
CA THR A 148 -4.08 0.03 -20.78
C THR A 148 -5.27 0.95 -20.54
N THR A 149 -6.48 0.50 -20.85
CA THR A 149 -7.68 1.30 -20.60
C THR A 149 -8.05 1.33 -19.11
N TYR A 150 -8.83 2.32 -18.68
CA TYR A 150 -9.38 2.34 -17.32
C TYR A 150 -10.14 1.05 -16.99
N GLY A 151 -10.92 0.51 -17.94
CA GLY A 151 -11.71 -0.69 -17.71
C GLY A 151 -10.88 -1.98 -17.49
N GLU A 152 -9.63 -2.00 -17.98
CA GLU A 152 -8.68 -3.10 -17.81
C GLU A 152 -7.77 -2.93 -16.60
N SER A 153 -7.71 -1.72 -16.05
CA SER A 153 -6.90 -1.40 -14.88
C SER A 153 -7.52 -1.97 -13.61
N SER A 154 -6.68 -2.41 -12.69
CA SER A 154 -7.05 -2.68 -11.31
C SER A 154 -7.17 -1.39 -10.50
N PRO A 155 -7.88 -1.36 -9.34
CA PRO A 155 -7.88 -0.20 -8.44
C PRO A 155 -6.46 0.21 -8.00
N MET A 156 -5.62 -0.76 -7.64
CA MET A 156 -4.22 -0.52 -7.29
C MET A 156 -3.46 0.08 -8.49
N GLY A 157 -3.62 -0.50 -9.68
CA GLY A 157 -2.94 0.01 -10.88
C GLY A 157 -3.38 1.40 -11.30
N LEU A 158 -4.65 1.76 -11.08
CA LEU A 158 -5.11 3.13 -11.25
C LEU A 158 -4.39 4.09 -10.30
N ALA A 159 -4.31 3.75 -9.00
CA ALA A 159 -3.61 4.55 -8.01
C ALA A 159 -2.11 4.68 -8.32
N TRP A 160 -1.46 3.59 -8.72
CA TRP A 160 -0.03 3.58 -9.07
C TRP A 160 0.27 4.51 -10.26
N ARG A 161 -0.56 4.48 -11.30
CA ARG A 161 -0.44 5.38 -12.46
C ARG A 161 -0.70 6.83 -12.07
N PHE A 162 -1.73 7.11 -11.27
CA PHE A 162 -2.08 8.44 -10.80
C PHE A 162 -0.94 9.09 -10.00
N PHE A 163 -0.42 8.37 -8.99
CA PHE A 163 0.73 8.85 -8.21
C PHE A 163 2.01 8.87 -9.05
N GLY A 164 2.20 7.88 -9.92
CA GLY A 164 3.35 7.76 -10.82
C GLY A 164 3.50 8.92 -11.80
N TYR A 165 2.39 9.50 -12.26
CA TYR A 165 2.39 10.59 -13.24
C TYR A 165 2.98 11.90 -12.70
N SER A 166 2.56 12.37 -11.53
CA SER A 166 2.93 13.70 -11.01
C SER A 166 4.21 13.67 -10.15
N SER A 167 5.33 14.10 -10.72
CA SER A 167 6.61 14.22 -9.99
C SER A 167 6.53 15.15 -8.77
N LEU A 168 5.78 16.26 -8.87
CA LEU A 168 5.59 17.17 -7.73
C LEU A 168 4.83 16.48 -6.59
N TYR A 169 3.75 15.74 -6.91
CA TYR A 169 2.96 15.04 -5.91
C TYR A 169 3.75 13.90 -5.26
N LYS A 170 4.54 13.14 -6.04
CA LYS A 170 5.49 12.14 -5.52
C LYS A 170 6.50 12.75 -4.57
N GLY A 171 7.12 13.86 -4.97
CA GLY A 171 8.07 14.61 -4.14
C GLY A 171 7.45 15.10 -2.84
N PHE A 172 6.24 15.65 -2.90
CA PHE A 172 5.48 16.10 -1.73
C PHE A 172 5.20 14.95 -0.75
N MET A 173 4.73 13.79 -1.24
CA MET A 173 4.53 12.60 -0.39
C MET A 173 5.84 12.14 0.26
N GLY A 174 6.92 12.04 -0.52
CA GLY A 174 8.23 11.61 -0.03
C GLY A 174 8.80 12.56 1.03
N VAL A 175 8.78 13.87 0.78
CA VAL A 175 9.24 14.88 1.74
C VAL A 175 8.39 14.87 3.00
N SER A 176 7.07 14.73 2.90
CA SER A 176 6.18 14.66 4.06
C SER A 176 6.50 13.47 4.96
N GLU A 177 6.78 12.30 4.39
CA GLU A 177 7.21 11.11 5.12
C GLU A 177 8.59 11.27 5.77
N ILE A 178 9.56 11.82 5.02
CA ILE A 178 10.91 12.09 5.55
C ILE A 178 10.83 13.06 6.72
N LEU A 179 10.09 14.16 6.59
CA LEU A 179 9.93 15.15 7.66
C LEU A 179 9.25 14.55 8.89
N ALA A 180 8.16 13.81 8.71
CA ALA A 180 7.46 13.11 9.78
C ALA A 180 8.41 12.17 10.55
N GLY A 181 9.15 11.35 9.81
CA GLY A 181 10.10 10.39 10.37
C GLY A 181 11.26 11.08 11.08
N MET A 182 11.90 12.08 10.45
CA MET A 182 13.03 12.82 11.03
C MET A 182 12.65 13.52 12.33
N LEU A 183 11.48 14.16 12.40
CA LEU A 183 11.01 14.82 13.62
C LEU A 183 10.81 13.84 14.80
N LEU A 184 10.44 12.59 14.53
CA LEU A 184 10.35 11.55 15.56
C LEU A 184 11.72 11.16 16.14
N LEU A 185 12.81 11.30 15.38
CA LEU A 185 14.16 10.91 15.81
C LEU A 185 14.77 11.86 16.85
N PHE A 186 14.24 13.07 16.98
CA PHE A 186 14.71 14.06 17.95
C PHE A 186 13.73 14.24 19.11
N ARG A 187 14.23 14.08 20.35
CA ARG A 187 13.43 14.18 21.58
C ARG A 187 12.60 15.46 21.75
N ARG A 188 13.03 16.57 21.15
CA ARG A 188 12.36 17.88 21.26
C ARG A 188 11.18 18.04 20.30
N THR A 189 11.18 17.28 19.20
CA THR A 189 10.19 17.39 18.12
C THR A 189 9.24 16.20 18.06
N VAL A 190 9.28 15.30 19.05
CA VAL A 190 8.49 14.05 19.07
C VAL A 190 7.00 14.30 18.88
N LEU A 191 6.42 15.27 19.58
CA LEU A 191 4.99 15.56 19.45
C LEU A 191 4.63 16.01 18.03
N LEU A 192 5.40 16.95 17.47
CA LEU A 192 5.19 17.43 16.10
C LEU A 192 5.36 16.29 15.09
N GLY A 193 6.42 15.49 15.24
CA GLY A 193 6.66 14.31 14.41
C GLY A 193 5.53 13.28 14.51
N ALA A 194 4.98 13.06 15.71
CA ALA A 194 3.87 12.13 15.91
C ALA A 194 2.58 12.63 15.25
N LEU A 195 2.24 13.91 15.40
CA LEU A 195 1.07 14.51 14.75
C LEU A 195 1.18 14.46 13.22
N LEU A 196 2.35 14.82 12.68
CA LEU A 196 2.59 14.73 11.24
C LEU A 196 2.57 13.27 10.76
N SER A 197 3.13 12.33 11.53
CA SER A 197 3.06 10.90 11.22
C SER A 197 1.63 10.37 11.23
N ILE A 198 0.77 10.84 12.15
CA ILE A 198 -0.66 10.49 12.14
C ILE A 198 -1.30 10.95 10.84
N ALA A 199 -1.09 12.20 10.42
CA ALA A 199 -1.65 12.72 9.18
C ALA A 199 -1.20 11.93 7.95
N VAL A 200 0.12 11.72 7.83
CA VAL A 200 0.74 10.98 6.71
C VAL A 200 0.30 9.51 6.70
N CYS A 201 0.40 8.80 7.82
CA CYS A 201 0.01 7.39 7.91
C CYS A 201 -1.49 7.20 7.70
N THR A 202 -2.33 8.15 8.10
CA THR A 202 -3.77 8.12 7.84
C THR A 202 -4.04 8.16 6.34
N ASN A 203 -3.40 9.10 5.62
CA ASN A 203 -3.54 9.17 4.17
C ASN A 203 -3.10 7.87 3.48
N ILE A 204 -1.92 7.34 3.84
CA ILE A 204 -1.40 6.08 3.30
C ILE A 204 -2.38 4.93 3.58
N PHE A 205 -2.86 4.82 4.82
CA PHE A 205 -3.78 3.76 5.21
C PHE A 205 -5.11 3.84 4.45
N ILE A 206 -5.69 5.04 4.30
CA ILE A 206 -6.92 5.25 3.53
C ILE A 206 -6.72 4.89 2.06
N VAL A 207 -5.61 5.33 1.44
CA VAL A 207 -5.29 4.95 0.05
C VAL A 207 -5.20 3.42 -0.07
N ASN A 208 -4.56 2.75 0.88
CA ASN A 208 -4.42 1.30 0.85
C ASN A 208 -5.75 0.56 0.99
N LEU A 209 -6.68 1.11 1.81
CA LEU A 209 -8.03 0.59 1.91
C LEU A 209 -8.82 0.83 0.62
N SER A 210 -8.81 2.06 0.10
CA SER A 210 -9.63 2.47 -1.04
C SER A 210 -9.22 1.84 -2.37
N PHE A 211 -7.92 1.57 -2.57
CA PHE A 211 -7.39 1.05 -3.83
C PHE A 211 -6.90 -0.40 -3.73
N ASP A 212 -7.33 -1.12 -2.70
CA ASP A 212 -6.99 -2.53 -2.47
C ASP A 212 -5.48 -2.82 -2.51
N VAL A 213 -4.67 -1.91 -1.98
CA VAL A 213 -3.21 -2.05 -1.92
C VAL A 213 -2.82 -2.98 -0.77
N PRO A 214 -2.03 -4.04 -0.99
CA PRO A 214 -1.82 -5.12 -0.02
C PRO A 214 -0.75 -4.78 1.05
N VAL A 215 -0.86 -3.62 1.71
CA VAL A 215 0.00 -3.19 2.84
C VAL A 215 -0.81 -2.47 3.94
N LYS A 216 -2.08 -2.84 4.09
CA LYS A 216 -3.04 -2.23 5.02
C LYS A 216 -2.65 -2.50 6.47
N LEU A 217 -2.27 -3.74 6.81
CA LEU A 217 -1.85 -4.10 8.15
C LEU A 217 -0.64 -3.28 8.57
N PHE A 218 0.38 -3.22 7.72
CA PHE A 218 1.60 -2.48 8.03
C PHE A 218 1.35 -0.98 8.21
N SER A 219 0.66 -0.34 7.26
CA SER A 219 0.30 1.09 7.36
C SER A 219 -0.62 1.40 8.54
N GLY A 220 -1.55 0.50 8.86
CA GLY A 220 -2.40 0.59 10.05
C GLY A 220 -1.62 0.53 11.36
N HIS A 221 -0.57 -0.31 11.44
CA HIS A 221 0.31 -0.36 12.62
C HIS A 221 1.15 0.91 12.76
N LEU A 222 1.66 1.49 11.67
CA LEU A 222 2.36 2.77 11.70
C LEU A 222 1.45 3.88 12.23
N LEU A 223 0.19 3.93 11.78
CA LEU A 223 -0.81 4.86 12.27
C LEU A 223 -1.09 4.63 13.77
N MET A 224 -1.37 3.39 14.17
CA MET A 224 -1.63 3.03 15.56
C MET A 224 -0.47 3.44 16.47
N PHE A 225 0.76 3.10 16.12
CA PHE A 225 1.93 3.46 16.91
C PHE A 225 2.16 4.97 16.96
N SER A 226 1.89 5.71 15.86
CA SER A 226 1.96 7.18 15.85
C SER A 226 0.95 7.79 16.82
N ILE A 227 -0.28 7.25 16.88
CA ILE A 227 -1.29 7.63 17.87
C ILE A 227 -0.81 7.32 19.29
N LEU A 228 -0.24 6.13 19.54
CA LEU A 228 0.27 5.75 20.86
C LEU A 228 1.43 6.64 21.32
N ILE A 229 2.27 7.14 20.41
CA ILE A 229 3.34 8.10 20.73
C ILE A 229 2.77 9.48 21.07
N ALA A 230 1.69 9.91 20.41
CA ALA A 230 1.02 11.18 20.69
C ALA A 230 0.15 11.14 21.96
N LEU A 231 -0.37 9.96 22.33
CA LEU A 231 -1.33 9.76 23.42
C LEU A 231 -0.91 10.35 24.78
N PRO A 232 0.37 10.27 25.23
CA PRO A 232 0.81 10.91 26.47
C PRO A 232 0.63 12.44 26.49
N TYR A 233 0.56 13.07 25.33
CA TYR A 233 0.40 14.51 25.15
C TYR A 233 -1.07 14.93 24.95
N PHE A 234 -2.01 13.99 24.89
CA PHE A 234 -3.41 14.24 24.57
C PHE A 234 -4.06 15.30 25.48
N LYS A 235 -3.80 15.25 26.79
CA LYS A 235 -4.31 16.25 27.73
C LYS A 235 -3.76 17.65 27.43
N SER A 236 -2.47 17.76 27.14
CA SER A 236 -1.84 19.03 26.77
C SER A 236 -2.40 19.56 25.44
N LEU A 237 -2.65 18.68 24.47
CA LEU A 237 -3.27 19.07 23.20
C LEU A 237 -4.69 19.61 23.38
N ILE A 238 -5.53 18.95 24.18
CA ILE A 238 -6.88 19.45 24.51
C ILE A 238 -6.80 20.78 25.22
N SER A 239 -5.98 20.87 26.27
CA SER A 239 -5.84 22.10 27.04
C SER A 239 -5.37 23.26 26.16
N PHE A 240 -4.47 23.04 25.21
CA PHE A 240 -3.99 24.07 24.29
C PHE A 240 -5.00 24.43 23.20
N PHE A 241 -5.48 23.46 22.42
CA PHE A 241 -6.30 23.72 21.21
C PHE A 241 -7.78 23.94 21.51
N ILE A 242 -8.32 23.31 22.56
CA ILE A 242 -9.76 23.34 22.86
C ILE A 242 -10.04 24.27 24.04
N LEU A 243 -9.29 24.10 25.14
CA LEU A 243 -9.51 24.90 26.35
C LEU A 243 -8.75 26.24 26.34
N HIS A 244 -7.89 26.48 25.34
CA HIS A 244 -7.07 27.69 25.21
C HIS A 244 -6.27 28.04 26.48
N GLN A 245 -5.80 27.02 27.20
CA GLN A 245 -5.02 27.15 28.42
C GLN A 245 -3.51 27.03 28.13
N PRO A 246 -2.66 27.74 28.89
CA PRO A 246 -1.22 27.56 28.80
C PRO A 246 -0.85 26.13 29.20
N THR A 247 -0.07 25.45 28.36
CA THR A 247 0.38 24.08 28.62
C THR A 247 1.88 23.95 28.40
N GLN A 248 2.50 23.04 29.17
CA GLN A 248 3.90 22.68 28.99
C GLN A 248 4.01 21.24 28.51
N ILE A 249 4.70 21.05 27.39
CA ILE A 249 5.02 19.73 26.86
C ILE A 249 6.21 19.18 27.65
N ARG A 250 5.98 18.12 28.43
CA ARG A 250 7.06 17.46 29.17
C ARG A 250 7.89 16.59 28.23
N SER A 251 9.18 16.88 28.13
CA SER A 251 10.13 15.97 27.48
C SER A 251 10.55 14.88 28.46
N ILE A 252 10.45 13.61 28.06
CA ILE A 252 11.01 12.50 28.84
C ILE A 252 12.52 12.51 28.61
N SER A 253 13.27 12.87 29.65
CA SER A 253 14.75 12.86 29.63
C SER A 253 15.26 11.75 30.53
N TYR A 254 16.19 10.95 30.00
CA TYR A 254 17.00 10.05 30.81
C TYR A 254 18.36 10.72 31.03
N PRO A 255 18.77 11.00 32.28
CA PRO A 255 20.06 11.61 32.54
C PRO A 255 21.18 10.66 32.10
N LEU A 256 22.07 11.14 31.22
CA LEU A 256 23.28 10.42 30.83
C LEU A 256 24.36 10.75 31.86
N VAL A 257 24.53 9.87 32.83
CA VAL A 257 25.39 10.13 34.01
C VAL A 257 26.84 9.80 33.70
N SER A 258 27.10 8.65 33.06
CA SER A 258 28.46 8.18 32.76
C SER A 258 28.98 8.67 31.40
N LYS A 259 30.31 8.75 31.26
CA LYS A 259 31.00 8.88 29.96
C LYS A 259 30.55 7.78 28.99
N TRP A 260 30.45 6.54 29.47
CA TRP A 260 30.07 5.40 28.65
C TRP A 260 28.59 5.47 28.24
N ASP A 261 27.70 5.99 29.09
CA ASP A 261 26.30 6.24 28.72
C ASP A 261 26.21 7.26 27.59
N LYS A 262 27.01 8.33 27.66
CA LYS A 262 27.07 9.35 26.61
C LYS A 262 27.59 8.75 25.30
N ILE A 263 28.70 8.00 25.34
CA ILE A 263 29.27 7.35 24.15
C ILE A 263 28.25 6.37 23.54
N ALA A 264 27.63 5.51 24.35
CA ALA A 264 26.63 4.56 23.90
C ALA A 264 25.41 5.26 23.29
N TYR A 265 24.90 6.31 23.94
CA TYR A 265 23.76 7.07 23.44
C TYR A 265 24.06 7.78 22.12
N TYR A 266 25.17 8.52 22.04
CA TYR A 266 25.54 9.23 20.81
C TYR A 266 25.93 8.26 19.70
N GLY A 267 26.62 7.16 20.00
CA GLY A 267 26.93 6.10 19.04
C GLY A 267 25.66 5.46 18.47
N ALA A 268 24.75 5.00 19.34
CA ALA A 268 23.45 4.46 18.92
C ALA A 268 22.64 5.46 18.11
N LYS A 269 22.65 6.74 18.52
CA LYS A 269 21.97 7.81 17.78
C LYS A 269 22.57 8.05 16.41
N THR A 270 23.90 8.06 16.26
CA THR A 270 24.58 8.19 14.97
C THR A 270 24.23 7.01 14.06
N ILE A 271 24.22 5.79 14.59
CA ILE A 271 23.83 4.59 13.82
C ILE A 271 22.38 4.69 13.34
N LEU A 272 21.44 4.97 14.25
CA LEU A 272 20.00 4.99 13.96
C LEU A 272 19.57 6.16 13.08
N VAL A 273 20.14 7.35 13.30
CA VAL A 273 19.66 8.60 12.68
C VAL A 273 20.46 8.98 11.44
N ALA A 274 21.72 8.56 11.34
CA ALA A 274 22.58 8.89 10.19
C ALA A 274 22.91 7.66 9.34
N LEU A 275 23.56 6.65 9.92
CA LEU A 275 24.12 5.54 9.12
C LEU A 275 23.03 4.67 8.49
N ILE A 276 21.99 4.30 9.23
CA ILE A 276 20.90 3.46 8.70
C ILE A 276 20.17 4.17 7.55
N PRO A 277 19.62 5.40 7.72
CA PRO A 277 18.98 6.11 6.62
C PRO A 277 19.90 6.31 5.41
N LEU A 278 21.18 6.63 5.65
CA LEU A 278 22.16 6.79 4.57
C LEU A 278 22.42 5.48 3.82
N SER A 279 22.54 4.36 4.53
CA SER A 279 22.72 3.04 3.91
C SER A 279 21.50 2.61 3.09
N LEU A 280 20.29 2.96 3.53
CA LEU A 280 19.05 2.67 2.80
C LEU A 280 18.95 3.52 1.53
N ALA A 281 19.29 4.81 1.63
CA ALA A 281 19.36 5.71 0.49
C ALA A 281 20.41 5.24 -0.53
N TYR A 282 21.62 4.90 -0.07
CA TYR A 282 22.68 4.38 -0.91
C TYR A 282 22.28 3.05 -1.57
N GLY A 283 21.75 2.11 -0.80
CA GLY A 283 21.27 0.82 -1.33
C GLY A 283 20.17 0.99 -2.39
N HIS A 284 19.27 1.96 -2.19
CA HIS A 284 18.27 2.31 -3.19
C HIS A 284 18.90 2.83 -4.48
N VAL A 285 19.78 3.84 -4.39
CA VAL A 285 20.48 4.42 -5.55
C VAL A 285 21.33 3.38 -6.27
N ALA A 286 22.10 2.57 -5.53
CA ALA A 286 22.91 1.50 -6.09
C ALA A 286 22.06 0.43 -6.80
N SER A 287 20.83 0.18 -6.34
CA SER A 287 19.93 -0.77 -6.98
C SER A 287 19.29 -0.25 -8.27
N GLN A 288 19.29 1.06 -8.52
CA GLN A 288 18.65 1.65 -9.70
C GLN A 288 19.37 1.24 -10.99
N SER A 289 20.70 1.25 -11.01
CA SER A 289 21.49 0.83 -12.19
C SER A 289 21.23 -0.61 -12.60
N PHE A 290 20.96 -1.51 -11.64
CA PHE A 290 20.62 -2.90 -11.90
C PHE A 290 19.17 -3.10 -12.38
N ARG A 291 18.29 -2.10 -12.18
CA ARG A 291 16.86 -2.16 -12.56
C ARG A 291 16.57 -1.54 -13.92
N THR A 292 17.46 -0.66 -14.39
CA THR A 292 17.33 0.01 -15.68
C THR A 292 18.05 -0.80 -16.77
N TYR A 293 17.27 -1.45 -17.63
CA TYR A 293 17.79 -2.00 -18.88
C TYR A 293 17.74 -0.90 -19.95
N LEU A 294 18.90 -0.43 -20.40
CA LEU A 294 19.01 0.52 -21.50
C LEU A 294 18.57 -0.19 -22.79
N ASN A 295 17.39 0.17 -23.30
CA ASN A 295 16.87 -0.30 -24.57
C ASN A 295 16.66 0.90 -25.50
N GLU A 296 17.56 1.07 -26.47
CA GLU A 296 17.49 2.16 -27.45
C GLU A 296 16.28 2.05 -28.40
N TRP A 297 15.68 0.87 -28.48
CA TRP A 297 14.50 0.56 -29.29
C TRP A 297 13.20 0.57 -28.45
N GLU A 298 13.22 1.12 -27.24
CA GLU A 298 12.01 1.29 -26.44
C GLU A 298 11.07 2.31 -27.08
N GLY A 299 9.81 1.92 -27.29
CA GLY A 299 8.85 2.76 -27.97
C GLY A 299 7.51 2.07 -28.26
N VAL A 300 6.51 2.90 -28.57
CA VAL A 300 5.25 2.46 -29.18
C VAL A 300 5.38 2.71 -30.67
N TYR A 301 5.41 1.64 -31.44
CA TYR A 301 5.53 1.66 -32.89
C TYR A 301 4.15 1.50 -33.52
N GLU A 302 3.66 2.56 -34.15
CA GLU A 302 2.42 2.52 -34.91
C GLU A 302 2.70 1.94 -36.31
N VAL A 303 1.99 0.88 -36.68
CA VAL A 303 2.18 0.18 -37.94
C VAL A 303 1.54 1.00 -39.06
N THR A 304 2.37 1.62 -39.90
CA THR A 304 1.93 2.46 -41.03
C THR A 304 1.73 1.67 -42.32
N HIS A 305 2.54 0.63 -42.54
CA HIS A 305 2.49 -0.25 -43.71
C HIS A 305 2.71 -1.70 -43.27
N PHE A 306 1.99 -2.64 -43.90
CA PHE A 306 2.05 -4.07 -43.58
C PHE A 306 2.16 -4.87 -44.88
N GLU A 307 3.29 -5.53 -45.09
CA GLU A 307 3.56 -6.36 -46.27
C GLU A 307 3.85 -7.80 -45.80
N ILE A 308 3.20 -8.79 -46.40
CA ILE A 308 3.41 -10.22 -46.10
C ILE A 308 3.65 -10.94 -47.42
N GLU A 309 4.83 -11.54 -47.60
CA GLU A 309 5.09 -12.43 -48.72
C GLU A 309 4.60 -13.86 -48.43
N GLY A 310 3.64 -14.35 -49.22
CA GLY A 310 3.25 -15.77 -49.26
C GLY A 310 2.06 -16.19 -48.39
N LYS A 311 0.95 -16.53 -49.07
CA LYS A 311 -0.27 -17.29 -48.66
C LYS A 311 -1.33 -16.64 -47.74
N GLU A 312 -2.48 -16.42 -48.39
CA GLU A 312 -3.91 -16.65 -48.02
C GLU A 312 -4.40 -16.49 -46.57
N ASN A 313 -5.41 -15.62 -46.43
CA ASN A 313 -6.44 -15.56 -45.38
C ASN A 313 -5.93 -15.60 -43.94
N LEU A 314 -5.06 -14.67 -43.59
CA LEU A 314 -4.98 -14.21 -42.21
C LEU A 314 -6.24 -13.40 -41.90
N SER A 315 -6.97 -13.81 -40.85
CA SER A 315 -8.14 -13.10 -40.30
C SER A 315 -7.89 -11.60 -40.20
N ALA A 316 -8.94 -10.76 -40.32
CA ALA A 316 -8.84 -9.30 -40.06
C ALA A 316 -8.24 -8.95 -38.67
N THR A 317 -8.15 -9.93 -37.76
CA THR A 317 -7.47 -9.85 -36.45
C THR A 317 -5.94 -10.05 -36.49
N ALA A 318 -5.35 -10.35 -37.65
CA ALA A 318 -3.91 -10.57 -37.81
C ALA A 318 -3.13 -9.28 -38.16
N HIS A 319 -3.82 -8.14 -38.28
CA HIS A 319 -3.20 -6.86 -38.57
C HIS A 319 -2.91 -6.09 -37.27
N TRP A 320 -1.62 -6.03 -36.90
CA TRP A 320 -1.15 -5.21 -35.80
C TRP A 320 -1.27 -3.72 -36.16
N GLU A 321 -1.81 -2.93 -35.24
CA GLU A 321 -1.84 -1.47 -35.28
C GLU A 321 -0.67 -0.88 -34.50
N LYS A 322 -0.31 -1.50 -33.38
CA LYS A 322 0.82 -1.07 -32.55
C LYS A 322 1.69 -2.25 -32.11
N VAL A 323 3.00 -2.01 -32.05
CA VAL A 323 3.98 -2.87 -31.38
C VAL A 323 4.62 -2.06 -30.28
N ILE A 324 4.56 -2.54 -29.04
CA ILE A 324 5.17 -1.89 -27.88
C ILE A 324 6.41 -2.68 -27.52
N ILE A 325 7.57 -2.02 -27.54
CA ILE A 325 8.82 -2.55 -27.03
C ILE A 325 9.13 -1.79 -25.75
N GLN A 326 9.30 -2.49 -24.63
CA GLN A 326 9.60 -1.87 -23.34
C GLN A 326 10.51 -2.78 -22.51
N GLY A 327 11.67 -2.27 -22.09
CA GLY A 327 12.67 -3.08 -21.40
C GLY A 327 12.98 -4.37 -22.17
N GLN A 328 12.65 -5.52 -21.60
CA GLN A 328 12.82 -6.85 -22.20
C GLN A 328 11.51 -7.47 -22.74
N THR A 329 10.45 -6.67 -22.90
CA THR A 329 9.11 -7.15 -23.27
C THR A 329 8.64 -6.56 -24.60
N ILE A 330 7.91 -7.37 -25.38
CA ILE A 330 7.25 -6.97 -26.63
C ILE A 330 5.76 -7.32 -26.54
N MET A 331 4.89 -6.38 -26.93
CA MET A 331 3.43 -6.56 -26.96
C MET A 331 2.84 -6.00 -28.26
N THR A 332 1.79 -6.62 -28.80
CA THR A 332 1.11 -6.18 -30.02
C THR A 332 -0.37 -5.87 -29.78
N ILE A 333 -0.93 -4.87 -30.49
CA ILE A 333 -2.31 -4.39 -30.37
C ILE A 333 -2.95 -4.27 -31.77
N ASN A 334 -4.24 -4.58 -31.92
CA ASN A 334 -4.99 -4.61 -33.19
C ASN A 334 -6.02 -3.46 -33.37
N ARG A 335 -6.43 -3.26 -34.63
CA ARG A 335 -6.88 -2.01 -35.30
C ARG A 335 -8.27 -1.39 -35.01
N ALA A 336 -8.95 -1.66 -33.91
CA ALA A 336 -10.42 -1.46 -33.85
C ALA A 336 -10.96 -0.07 -33.38
N LYS A 337 -10.26 1.08 -33.46
CA LYS A 337 -10.64 2.28 -32.66
C LYS A 337 -11.04 3.57 -33.40
N THR A 338 -12.04 3.53 -34.28
CA THR A 338 -12.85 4.74 -34.62
C THR A 338 -14.02 4.90 -33.64
N LYS A 339 -14.29 6.13 -33.18
CA LYS A 339 -15.37 6.43 -32.22
C LYS A 339 -16.32 7.48 -32.81
N ASN A 340 -17.57 7.08 -33.01
CA ASN A 340 -18.66 7.99 -33.32
C ASN A 340 -19.54 8.12 -32.09
N TYR A 341 -19.95 9.34 -31.77
CA TYR A 341 -20.81 9.63 -30.62
C TYR A 341 -22.21 9.96 -31.12
N TYR A 342 -23.20 9.38 -30.45
CA TYR A 342 -24.61 9.64 -30.71
C TYR A 342 -25.28 9.99 -29.38
N THR A 343 -26.24 10.90 -29.41
CA THR A 343 -27.02 11.29 -28.24
C THR A 343 -28.32 10.51 -28.23
N ILE A 344 -28.64 9.84 -27.12
CA ILE A 344 -29.94 9.19 -26.94
C ILE A 344 -30.95 10.26 -26.54
N GLU A 345 -32.01 10.45 -27.32
CA GLU A 345 -33.07 11.40 -27.01
C GLU A 345 -34.12 10.79 -26.08
N GLN A 346 -34.49 9.53 -26.33
CA GLN A 346 -35.55 8.87 -25.60
C GLN A 346 -35.36 7.34 -25.62
N ILE A 347 -35.93 6.68 -24.60
CA ILE A 347 -35.94 5.23 -24.41
C ILE A 347 -37.37 4.82 -24.09
N TRP A 348 -37.87 3.78 -24.75
CA TRP A 348 -39.22 3.25 -24.55
C TRP A 348 -39.18 1.91 -23.82
N ASN A 349 -40.34 1.48 -23.32
CA ASN A 349 -40.51 0.13 -22.80
C ASN A 349 -40.22 -0.86 -23.95
N GLU A 350 -39.55 -1.98 -23.68
CA GLU A 350 -39.19 -3.05 -24.66
C GLU A 350 -37.88 -2.89 -25.44
N GLY A 351 -37.04 -1.89 -25.14
CA GLY A 351 -35.66 -1.82 -25.69
C GLY A 351 -35.52 -1.06 -27.00
N GLU A 352 -36.52 -0.26 -27.36
CA GLU A 352 -36.46 0.74 -28.42
C GLU A 352 -35.75 2.02 -27.92
N ILE A 353 -34.75 2.47 -28.68
CA ILE A 353 -33.87 3.60 -28.33
C ILE A 353 -33.77 4.52 -29.55
N ASN A 354 -34.14 5.80 -29.37
CA ASN A 354 -33.95 6.82 -30.41
C ASN A 354 -32.67 7.61 -30.15
N PHE A 355 -31.85 7.80 -31.18
CA PHE A 355 -30.57 8.50 -31.08
C PHE A 355 -30.27 9.39 -32.30
N VAL A 356 -29.57 10.50 -32.06
CA VAL A 356 -29.16 11.48 -33.08
C VAL A 356 -27.65 11.62 -33.15
N SER A 357 -27.13 11.94 -34.33
CA SER A 357 -25.69 12.20 -34.56
C SER A 357 -25.29 13.65 -34.34
N SER A 358 -26.24 14.59 -34.48
CA SER A 358 -26.09 16.01 -34.20
C SER A 358 -27.39 16.57 -33.60
N SER A 359 -27.30 17.69 -32.89
CA SER A 359 -28.48 18.37 -32.30
C SER A 359 -29.40 19.04 -33.34
N GLU A 360 -28.98 19.12 -34.59
CA GLU A 360 -29.73 19.71 -35.71
C GLU A 360 -30.44 18.65 -36.57
N GLN A 361 -30.28 17.37 -36.24
CA GLN A 361 -30.92 16.27 -36.95
C GLN A 361 -32.42 16.26 -36.62
N GLU A 362 -33.28 16.48 -37.63
CA GLU A 362 -34.75 16.53 -37.44
C GLU A 362 -35.35 15.16 -37.10
N ASP A 363 -34.87 14.08 -37.74
CA ASP A 363 -35.39 12.72 -37.56
C ASP A 363 -34.36 11.81 -36.85
N PRO A 364 -34.66 11.27 -35.65
CA PRO A 364 -33.74 10.39 -34.93
C PRO A 364 -33.65 8.99 -35.55
N TYR A 365 -32.48 8.36 -35.43
CA TYR A 365 -32.31 6.94 -35.75
C TYR A 365 -32.94 6.07 -34.67
N GLN A 366 -33.52 4.93 -35.06
CA GLN A 366 -34.08 3.95 -34.12
C GLN A 366 -33.17 2.72 -34.00
N LEU A 367 -32.90 2.31 -32.76
CA LEU A 367 -32.20 1.08 -32.40
C LEU A 367 -33.12 0.20 -31.55
N PHE A 368 -33.33 -1.03 -31.99
CA PHE A 368 -34.03 -2.07 -31.24
C PHE A 368 -33.02 -3.04 -30.63
N VAL A 369 -33.11 -3.24 -29.32
CA VAL A 369 -32.26 -4.17 -28.57
C VAL A 369 -33.10 -5.27 -27.96
N THR A 370 -32.86 -6.52 -28.36
CA THR A 370 -33.61 -7.69 -27.88
C THR A 370 -32.65 -8.73 -27.31
N GLU A 371 -32.97 -9.26 -26.13
CA GLU A 371 -32.24 -10.39 -25.53
C GLU A 371 -32.73 -11.70 -26.15
N LEU A 372 -31.79 -12.55 -26.55
CA LEU A 372 -32.04 -13.85 -27.18
C LEU A 372 -32.00 -14.97 -26.12
N GLU A 373 -32.58 -16.13 -26.43
CA GLU A 373 -32.68 -17.27 -25.51
C GLU A 373 -31.32 -17.81 -25.04
N ASP A 374 -30.26 -17.63 -25.83
CA ASP A 374 -28.89 -18.04 -25.50
C ASP A 374 -28.13 -17.02 -24.64
N GLY A 375 -28.77 -15.92 -24.24
CA GLY A 375 -28.19 -14.84 -23.44
C GLY A 375 -27.36 -13.82 -24.25
N THR A 376 -27.35 -13.92 -25.58
CA THR A 376 -26.80 -12.88 -26.46
C THR A 376 -27.85 -11.82 -26.79
N TYR A 377 -27.43 -10.69 -27.36
CA TYR A 377 -28.31 -9.57 -27.69
C TYR A 377 -28.32 -9.34 -29.20
N SER A 378 -29.51 -9.18 -29.78
CA SER A 378 -29.68 -8.70 -31.15
C SER A 378 -29.87 -7.18 -31.13
N LEU A 379 -29.06 -6.48 -31.92
CA LEU A 379 -29.15 -5.04 -32.13
C LEU A 379 -29.55 -4.79 -33.58
N THR A 380 -30.72 -4.22 -33.79
CA THR A 380 -31.26 -3.94 -35.13
C THR A 380 -31.51 -2.44 -35.31
N THR A 381 -31.02 -1.86 -36.39
CA THR A 381 -31.23 -0.44 -36.72
C THR A 381 -31.35 -0.24 -38.23
N THR A 382 -32.04 0.82 -38.64
CA THR A 382 -32.16 1.24 -40.04
C THR A 382 -31.57 2.63 -40.17
N ILE A 383 -30.57 2.79 -41.03
CA ILE A 383 -29.91 4.07 -41.30
C ILE A 383 -30.01 4.33 -42.81
N GLY A 384 -30.80 5.34 -43.20
CA GLY A 384 -31.17 5.57 -44.59
C GLY A 384 -31.97 4.38 -45.15
N ASN A 385 -31.53 3.81 -46.27
CA ASN A 385 -32.18 2.66 -46.91
C ASN A 385 -31.61 1.30 -46.48
N ASN A 386 -30.64 1.28 -45.57
CA ASN A 386 -29.93 0.06 -45.17
C ASN A 386 -30.37 -0.40 -43.79
N GLN A 387 -30.70 -1.68 -43.67
CA GLN A 387 -30.97 -2.35 -42.39
C GLN A 387 -29.70 -3.06 -41.90
N TYR A 388 -29.37 -2.84 -40.63
CA TYR A 388 -28.23 -3.46 -39.96
C TYR A 388 -28.73 -4.32 -38.80
N GLN A 389 -28.26 -5.56 -38.73
CA GLN A 389 -28.52 -6.46 -37.62
C GLN A 389 -27.19 -7.03 -37.11
N VAL A 390 -26.96 -6.91 -35.81
CA VAL A 390 -25.71 -7.36 -35.16
C VAL A 390 -26.06 -8.21 -33.96
N SER A 391 -25.42 -9.39 -33.86
CA SER A 391 -25.43 -10.19 -32.64
C SER A 391 -24.25 -9.80 -31.76
N ALA A 392 -24.51 -9.48 -30.50
CA ALA A 392 -23.50 -8.99 -29.58
C ALA A 392 -23.62 -9.62 -28.19
N LYS A 393 -22.52 -9.59 -27.45
CA LYS A 393 -22.52 -9.82 -26.00
C LYS A 393 -22.56 -8.47 -25.31
N ARG A 394 -23.48 -8.33 -24.36
CA ARG A 394 -23.58 -7.11 -23.54
C ARG A 394 -22.50 -7.16 -22.46
N LYS A 395 -21.74 -6.08 -22.35
CA LYS A 395 -20.81 -5.83 -21.24
C LYS A 395 -21.30 -4.62 -20.46
N ILE A 396 -21.48 -4.76 -19.16
CA ILE A 396 -21.91 -3.70 -18.24
C ILE A 396 -20.73 -3.21 -17.38
N LYS A 397 -20.93 -2.14 -16.61
CA LYS A 397 -19.90 -1.61 -15.70
C LYS A 397 -19.29 -2.69 -14.80
N ALA A 398 -20.11 -3.59 -14.27
CA ALA A 398 -19.69 -4.67 -13.39
C ALA A 398 -18.77 -5.72 -14.04
N ASP A 399 -18.63 -5.71 -15.37
CA ASP A 399 -17.74 -6.64 -16.09
C ASP A 399 -16.33 -6.05 -16.31
N TYR A 400 -16.12 -4.77 -15.98
CA TYR A 400 -14.82 -4.13 -16.05
C TYR A 400 -14.04 -4.37 -14.76
N LEU A 401 -12.76 -4.72 -14.89
CA LEU A 401 -11.91 -5.09 -13.75
C LEU A 401 -11.87 -4.00 -12.69
N LEU A 402 -11.78 -2.74 -13.13
CA LEU A 402 -11.74 -1.58 -12.25
C LEU A 402 -12.99 -1.48 -11.36
N MET A 403 -14.15 -1.89 -11.87
CA MET A 403 -15.42 -1.81 -11.16
C MET A 403 -15.80 -3.10 -10.44
N ASN A 404 -15.34 -4.25 -10.94
CA ASN A 404 -15.69 -5.57 -10.39
C ASN A 404 -14.79 -6.00 -9.23
N ARG A 405 -13.57 -5.45 -9.16
CA ARG A 405 -12.64 -5.75 -8.09
C ARG A 405 -13.00 -4.93 -6.85
N GLY A 406 -13.76 -5.55 -5.95
CA GLY A 406 -14.04 -5.01 -4.63
C GLY A 406 -12.86 -5.07 -3.67
N PHE A 407 -13.05 -4.46 -2.49
CA PHE A 407 -12.08 -4.48 -1.40
C PHE A 407 -11.84 -5.89 -0.85
N ARG A 408 -10.58 -6.19 -0.51
CA ARG A 408 -10.20 -7.45 0.16
C ARG A 408 -9.33 -7.15 1.37
N PHE A 409 -9.65 -7.76 2.50
CA PHE A 409 -8.76 -7.74 3.65
C PHE A 409 -7.48 -8.52 3.37
N VAL A 410 -7.64 -9.74 2.85
CA VAL A 410 -6.53 -10.64 2.53
C VAL A 410 -6.18 -10.53 1.06
N ASN A 411 -4.91 -10.28 0.77
CA ASN A 411 -4.33 -10.30 -0.57
C ASN A 411 -3.05 -11.13 -0.52
N GLU A 412 -3.07 -12.36 -1.06
CA GLU A 412 -1.87 -13.20 -1.08
C GLU A 412 -0.75 -12.61 -1.96
N LEU A 413 -1.14 -11.94 -3.06
CA LEU A 413 -0.22 -11.27 -3.97
C LEU A 413 -0.75 -9.86 -4.31
N PRO A 414 0.13 -8.88 -4.56
CA PRO A 414 -0.25 -7.61 -5.14
C PRO A 414 -0.92 -7.78 -6.50
N PHE A 415 -1.97 -7.00 -6.74
CA PHE A 415 -2.68 -7.01 -8.00
C PHE A 415 -2.63 -5.62 -8.64
N ASN A 416 -1.46 -5.31 -9.19
CA ASN A 416 -1.16 -4.07 -9.89
C ASN A 416 -1.25 -4.29 -11.40
N ARG A 417 -2.48 -4.32 -11.91
CA ARG A 417 -2.78 -4.43 -13.35
C ARG A 417 -3.16 -3.09 -13.94
#